data_AF-A0A2V1CV38-F1
#
_entry.id   AF-A0A2V1CV38-F1
#
_cell.length_a   1.000
_cell.length_b   1.000
_cell.length_c   1.000
_cell.angle_alpha   90.00
_cell.angle_beta   90.00
_cell.angle_gamma   90.00
#
_symmetry.space_group_name_H-M   'P 1'
#
loop_
_entity.id
_entity.type
_entity.pdbx_description
1 polymer ?
#
loop_
_entity_poly.entity_id
_entity_poly.type
_entity_poly.pdbx_seq_one_letter_code
_entity_poly.pdbx_strand_id
1 'polypeptide(L)'
;IPDRIRCHVPLQVRDSAISGAGRAVFAMQKVKMGEVIFKIPNPLVAVRRTWHNICREKQPDFEDGLRICDNCFAYEEHGGVMTILNAGTKFSSCNDCRTVLYCSAACQKDAWKHHH
;
A
#
# COMPACT_ATOMS: atom_id res chain seq x y z
N ILE A 1 -13.37 13.23 10.77
CA ILE A 1 -12.65 12.18 10.02
C ILE A 1 -12.11 12.86 8.76
N PRO A 2 -10.83 12.66 8.36
CA PRO A 2 -10.27 13.36 7.21
C PRO A 2 -11.05 13.11 5.92
N ASP A 3 -11.21 14.13 5.07
CA ASP A 3 -12.03 14.08 3.85
C ASP A 3 -11.58 13.04 2.82
N ARG A 4 -10.30 12.66 2.85
CA ARG A 4 -9.76 11.57 2.02
C ARG A 4 -10.30 10.18 2.35
N ILE A 5 -10.99 10.02 3.49
CA ILE A 5 -11.56 8.75 3.93
C ILE A 5 -13.01 8.69 3.48
N ARG A 6 -13.34 7.69 2.66
CA ARG A 6 -14.70 7.42 2.23
C ARG A 6 -15.39 6.51 3.24
N CYS A 7 -16.22 7.07 4.11
CA CYS A 7 -17.01 6.31 5.07
C CYS A 7 -18.22 5.66 4.37
N HIS A 8 -18.42 4.37 4.59
CA HIS A 8 -19.58 3.61 4.08
C HIS A 8 -20.63 3.35 5.17
N VAL A 9 -20.24 3.54 6.43
CA VAL A 9 -21.13 3.60 7.59
C VAL A 9 -20.87 4.89 8.37
N PRO A 10 -21.80 5.36 9.21
CA PRO A 10 -21.58 6.50 10.09
C PRO A 10 -20.46 6.19 11.10
N LEU A 11 -19.42 7.02 11.09
CA LEU A 11 -18.24 6.87 11.93
C LEU A 11 -17.98 8.11 12.78
N GLN A 12 -17.48 7.90 13.99
CA GLN A 12 -17.04 8.97 14.89
C GLN A 12 -15.64 8.70 15.44
N VAL A 13 -14.84 9.75 15.60
CA VAL A 13 -13.56 9.70 16.32
C VAL A 13 -13.78 10.29 17.71
N ARG A 14 -13.43 9.54 18.75
CA ARG A 14 -13.49 9.96 20.16
C ARG A 14 -12.47 9.19 20.99
N ASP A 15 -12.30 9.56 22.26
CA ASP A 15 -11.42 8.81 23.15
C ASP A 15 -11.90 7.38 23.38
N SER A 16 -10.93 6.47 23.42
CA SER A 16 -11.15 5.06 23.68
C SER A 16 -11.40 4.83 25.16
N ALA A 17 -12.33 3.93 25.48
CA ALA A 17 -12.49 3.41 26.83
C ALA A 17 -11.35 2.45 27.24
N ILE A 18 -10.52 2.02 26.27
CA ILE A 18 -9.36 1.17 26.53
C ILE A 18 -8.23 2.05 27.06
N SER A 19 -7.83 1.79 28.31
CA SER A 19 -6.75 2.53 28.97
C SER A 19 -5.48 2.54 28.12
N GLY A 20 -4.91 3.73 27.92
CA GLY A 20 -3.69 3.93 27.13
C GLY A 20 -3.87 3.94 25.59
N ALA A 21 -5.05 3.63 25.05
CA ALA A 21 -5.25 3.54 23.60
C ALA A 21 -5.44 4.90 22.91
N GLY A 22 -5.67 5.98 23.66
CA GLY A 22 -5.92 7.31 23.08
C GLY A 22 -7.24 7.37 22.30
N ARG A 23 -7.23 7.92 21.08
CA ARG A 23 -8.44 8.08 20.25
C ARG A 23 -8.72 6.85 19.39
N ALA A 24 -10.00 6.51 19.23
CA ALA A 24 -10.49 5.41 18.41
C ALA A 24 -11.58 5.85 17.42
N VAL A 25 -11.83 4.99 16.43
CA VAL A 25 -12.92 5.13 15.45
C VAL A 25 -14.05 4.21 15.85
N PHE A 26 -15.27 4.74 15.91
CA PHE A 26 -16.47 4.02 16.32
C PHE A 26 -17.49 3.98 15.19
N ALA A 27 -18.06 2.80 14.93
CA ALA A 27 -19.26 2.67 14.13
C ALA A 27 -20.48 3.07 14.97
N MET A 28 -21.30 3.98 14.45
CA MET A 28 -22.50 4.45 15.15
C MET A 28 -23.73 3.58 14.86
N GLN A 29 -23.53 2.47 14.14
CA GLN A 29 -24.54 1.47 13.80
C GLN A 29 -23.94 0.07 13.86
N LYS A 30 -24.81 -0.94 13.87
CA LYS A 30 -24.38 -2.34 13.71
C LYS A 30 -23.82 -2.54 12.29
N VAL A 31 -22.68 -3.21 12.19
CA VAL A 31 -22.01 -3.55 10.93
C VAL A 31 -22.12 -5.05 10.73
N LYS A 32 -22.54 -5.49 9.54
CA LYS A 32 -22.62 -6.93 9.22
C LYS A 32 -21.23 -7.49 8.92
N MET A 33 -21.07 -8.81 9.11
CA MET A 33 -19.83 -9.48 8.71
C MET A 33 -19.58 -9.28 7.21
N GLY A 34 -18.37 -8.86 6.86
CA GLY A 34 -17.97 -8.58 5.47
C GLY A 34 -18.42 -7.22 4.92
N GLU A 35 -19.17 -6.42 5.69
CA GLU A 35 -19.56 -5.06 5.27
C GLU A 35 -18.36 -4.12 5.32
N VAL A 36 -18.20 -3.31 4.26
CA VAL A 36 -17.13 -2.32 4.19
C VAL A 36 -17.46 -1.15 5.12
N ILE A 37 -16.56 -0.84 6.05
CA ILE A 37 -16.73 0.26 7.01
C ILE A 37 -16.27 1.60 6.42
N PHE A 38 -15.04 1.65 5.90
CA PHE A 38 -14.50 2.80 5.18
C PHE A 38 -13.45 2.37 4.15
N LYS A 39 -13.15 3.25 3.20
CA LYS A 39 -12.04 3.11 2.26
C LYS A 39 -11.13 4.34 2.33
N ILE A 40 -9.84 4.15 2.10
CA ILE A 40 -8.88 5.23 1.89
C ILE A 40 -8.36 5.07 0.46
N PRO A 41 -9.04 5.64 -0.55
CA PRO A 41 -8.65 5.46 -1.95
C PRO A 41 -7.26 6.02 -2.26
N ASN A 42 -6.88 7.12 -1.58
CA ASN A 42 -5.60 7.78 -1.76
C ASN A 42 -4.90 7.89 -0.40
N PRO A 43 -4.04 6.92 -0.02
CA PRO A 43 -3.24 7.05 1.19
C PRO A 43 -2.31 8.28 1.08
N LEU A 44 -2.08 8.98 2.18
CA LEU A 44 -1.21 10.17 2.19
C LEU A 44 0.23 9.82 1.79
N VAL A 45 0.72 8.71 2.33
CA VAL A 45 2.06 8.19 2.10
C VAL A 45 1.96 6.68 2.22
N ALA A 46 2.51 5.98 1.24
CA ALA A 46 2.75 4.55 1.31
C ALA A 46 4.14 4.32 0.72
N VAL A 47 5.07 3.87 1.55
CA VAL A 47 6.48 3.71 1.16
C VAL A 47 6.82 2.23 1.12
N ARG A 48 7.51 1.82 0.06
CA ARG A 48 8.11 0.49 -0.07
C ARG A 48 9.21 0.32 0.98
N ARG A 49 9.15 -0.73 1.81
CA ARG A 49 10.33 -1.21 2.53
C ARG A 49 11.12 -2.14 1.62
N THR A 50 12.36 -1.78 1.29
CA THR A 50 13.29 -2.69 0.61
C THR A 50 13.99 -3.58 1.64
N TRP A 51 14.06 -4.88 1.36
CA TRP A 51 14.73 -5.88 2.21
C TRP A 51 16.22 -5.59 2.47
N HIS A 52 16.86 -4.81 1.59
CA HIS A 52 18.23 -4.32 1.76
C HIS A 52 18.48 -3.51 3.05
N ASN A 53 17.42 -2.99 3.69
CA ASN A 53 17.56 -2.16 4.88
C ASN A 53 17.41 -2.94 6.20
N ILE A 54 17.08 -4.25 6.13
CA ILE A 54 16.80 -5.10 7.31
C ILE A 54 17.90 -6.15 7.52
N CYS A 55 18.48 -6.68 6.45
CA CYS A 55 19.58 -7.65 6.54
C CYS A 55 20.88 -6.96 6.12
N ARG A 56 21.74 -6.64 7.10
CA ARG A 56 23.10 -6.12 6.87
C ARG A 56 24.03 -7.15 6.20
N GLU A 57 23.62 -8.41 6.16
CA GLU A 57 24.32 -9.48 5.46
C GLU A 57 23.76 -9.62 4.05
N LYS A 58 24.61 -9.27 3.08
CA LYS A 58 24.44 -9.70 1.69
C LYS A 58 24.40 -11.22 1.68
N GLN A 59 23.21 -11.82 1.55
CA GLN A 59 23.13 -13.21 1.12
C GLN A 59 23.39 -13.25 -0.39
N PRO A 60 24.48 -13.89 -0.86
CA PRO A 60 24.88 -13.87 -2.26
C PRO A 60 23.90 -14.59 -3.21
N ASP A 61 22.92 -15.29 -2.66
CA ASP A 61 21.97 -16.15 -3.35
C ASP A 61 20.53 -15.59 -3.36
N PHE A 62 20.31 -14.41 -2.76
CA PHE A 62 19.02 -13.70 -2.81
C PHE A 62 19.05 -12.62 -3.91
N GLU A 63 19.27 -13.05 -5.14
CA GLU A 63 19.58 -12.15 -6.27
C GLU A 63 18.37 -11.51 -6.99
N ASP A 64 17.12 -11.78 -6.59
CA ASP A 64 15.98 -11.06 -7.16
C ASP A 64 15.18 -10.39 -6.04
N GLY A 65 15.59 -9.16 -5.73
CA GLY A 65 14.85 -8.29 -4.83
C GLY A 65 13.41 -8.16 -5.33
N LEU A 66 12.45 -8.53 -4.48
CA LEU A 66 11.02 -8.39 -4.69
C LEU A 66 10.69 -7.10 -5.47
N ARG A 67 10.25 -7.25 -6.73
CA ARG A 67 9.91 -6.12 -7.58
C ARG A 67 8.49 -5.70 -7.27
N ILE A 68 8.34 -4.50 -6.73
CA ILE A 68 7.05 -3.93 -6.33
C ILE A 68 6.82 -2.64 -7.08
N CYS A 69 5.62 -2.45 -7.62
CA CYS A 69 5.21 -1.18 -8.18
C CYS A 69 5.03 -0.15 -7.06
N ASP A 70 5.74 0.97 -7.14
CA ASP A 70 5.68 2.04 -6.14
C ASP A 70 4.33 2.80 -6.13
N ASN A 71 3.47 2.61 -7.14
CA ASN A 71 2.12 3.19 -7.18
C ASN A 71 1.03 2.25 -6.63
N CYS A 72 0.91 1.04 -7.19
CA CYS A 72 -0.20 0.14 -6.89
C CYS A 72 0.17 -1.04 -5.98
N PHE A 73 1.44 -1.15 -5.57
CA PHE A 73 1.98 -2.22 -4.72
C PHE A 73 1.87 -3.63 -5.32
N ALA A 74 1.56 -3.76 -6.60
CA ALA A 74 1.66 -5.04 -7.30
C ALA A 74 3.11 -5.53 -7.26
N TYR A 75 3.31 -6.79 -6.91
CA TYR A 75 4.65 -7.39 -6.81
C TYR A 75 4.74 -8.74 -7.52
N GLU A 76 5.96 -9.13 -7.87
CA GLU A 76 6.29 -10.45 -8.43
C GLU A 76 7.11 -11.25 -7.42
N GLU A 77 6.60 -12.40 -6.98
CA GLU A 77 7.31 -13.39 -6.17
C GLU A 77 7.52 -14.64 -7.04
N HIS A 78 8.72 -15.24 -7.00
CA HIS A 78 9.10 -16.39 -7.84
C HIS A 78 8.02 -17.49 -7.82
N GLY A 79 7.20 -17.57 -8.87
CA GLY A 79 6.21 -18.63 -9.09
C GLY A 79 4.80 -18.39 -8.55
N GLY A 80 4.45 -17.24 -7.99
CA GLY A 80 3.09 -17.00 -7.48
C GLY A 80 2.70 -15.52 -7.40
N VAL A 81 1.63 -15.13 -8.10
CA VAL A 81 1.11 -13.76 -8.13
C VAL A 81 0.11 -13.52 -6.99
N MET A 82 0.31 -12.46 -6.21
CA MET A 82 -0.65 -11.87 -5.28
C MET A 82 -0.53 -10.34 -5.45
N THR A 83 -1.54 -9.47 -5.60
CA THR A 83 -2.97 -9.47 -5.23
C THR A 83 -3.83 -9.04 -6.45
N ILE A 84 -4.12 -10.02 -7.32
CA ILE A 84 -5.00 -10.01 -8.53
C ILE A 84 -4.34 -9.60 -9.88
N LEU A 85 -4.00 -10.67 -10.63
CA LEU A 85 -3.84 -10.93 -12.07
C LEU A 85 -2.99 -9.98 -12.96
N ASN A 86 -1.72 -10.35 -13.15
CA ASN A 86 -1.21 -10.82 -14.45
C ASN A 86 0.19 -11.45 -14.27
N ALA A 87 0.30 -12.77 -14.50
CA ALA A 87 1.59 -13.43 -14.61
C ALA A 87 2.37 -12.81 -15.80
N GLY A 88 3.61 -12.36 -15.55
CA GLY A 88 4.43 -11.65 -16.56
C GLY A 88 4.34 -10.13 -16.53
N THR A 89 3.94 -9.53 -15.40
CA THR A 89 3.93 -8.07 -15.22
C THR A 89 5.37 -7.52 -15.28
N LYS A 90 5.73 -6.89 -16.40
CA LYS A 90 7.04 -6.24 -16.54
C LYS A 90 7.09 -4.95 -15.73
N PHE A 91 8.14 -4.80 -14.93
CA PHE A 91 8.41 -3.56 -14.22
C PHE A 91 9.41 -2.71 -14.99
N SER A 92 9.14 -1.41 -15.09
CA SER A 92 10.06 -0.40 -15.63
C SER A 92 10.49 0.56 -14.52
N SER A 93 11.78 0.86 -14.43
CA SER A 93 12.29 1.90 -13.55
C SER A 93 11.96 3.29 -14.08
N CYS A 94 11.84 4.28 -13.19
CA CYS A 94 11.79 5.67 -13.62
C CYS A 94 13.11 6.05 -14.32
N ASN A 95 13.02 6.65 -15.51
CA ASN A 95 14.20 7.03 -16.29
C ASN A 95 15.06 8.11 -15.59
N ASP A 96 14.44 8.94 -14.75
CA ASP A 96 15.10 10.05 -14.07
C ASP A 96 15.78 9.57 -12.77
N CYS A 97 15.01 9.19 -11.75
CA CYS A 97 15.57 8.81 -10.46
C CYS A 97 16.09 7.37 -10.37
N ARG A 98 15.70 6.48 -11.30
CA ARG A 98 16.07 5.05 -11.39
C ARG A 98 15.87 4.22 -10.11
N THR A 99 15.10 4.74 -9.15
CA THR A 99 14.97 4.17 -7.79
C THR A 99 13.63 3.46 -7.60
N VAL A 100 12.56 3.99 -8.20
CA VAL A 100 11.22 3.42 -8.14
C VAL A 100 10.91 2.59 -9.39
N LEU A 101 9.99 1.65 -9.24
CA LEU A 101 9.54 0.72 -10.27
C LEU A 101 8.03 0.89 -10.50
N TYR A 102 7.60 0.73 -11.75
CA TYR A 102 6.20 0.79 -12.14
C TYR A 102 5.83 -0.43 -12.98
N CYS A 103 4.67 -1.02 -12.72
CA CYS A 103 4.12 -2.11 -13.53
C CYS A 103 3.49 -1.62 -14.85
N SER A 104 3.29 -0.31 -15.00
CA SER A 104 2.69 0.31 -16.19
C SER A 104 3.00 1.80 -16.26
N ALA A 105 2.92 2.37 -17.48
CA ALA A 105 3.01 3.82 -17.69
C ALA A 105 1.88 4.59 -16.97
N ALA A 106 0.71 3.96 -16.82
CA ALA A 106 -0.39 4.54 -16.04
C ALA A 106 -0.01 4.69 -14.56
N CYS A 107 0.57 3.65 -13.95
CA CYS A 107 1.07 3.72 -12.58
C CYS A 107 2.18 4.76 -12.40
N GLN A 108 3.10 4.90 -13.36
CA GLN A 108 4.11 5.94 -13.34
C GLN A 108 3.48 7.35 -13.36
N LYS A 109 2.52 7.58 -14.26
CA LYS A 109 1.84 8.87 -14.40
C LYS A 109 1.03 9.23 -13.15
N ASP A 110 0.39 8.26 -12.51
CA ASP A 110 -0.39 8.49 -11.30
C ASP A 110 0.49 8.69 -10.07
N ALA A 111 1.61 7.98 -9.96
CA ALA A 111 2.59 8.20 -8.89
C ALA A 111 3.13 9.63 -8.89
N TRP A 112 3.34 10.21 -10.08
CA TRP A 112 3.81 11.59 -10.25
C TRP A 112 2.90 12.66 -9.63
N LYS A 113 1.61 12.34 -9.42
CA LYS A 113 0.64 13.27 -8.84
C LYS A 113 0.61 13.23 -7.31
N HIS A 114 1.21 12.22 -6.68
CA HIS A 114 0.98 11.95 -5.25
C HIS A 114 2.27 11.79 -4.43
N HIS A 115 3.28 11.05 -4.91
CA HIS A 115 4.41 10.66 -4.06
C HIS A 115 5.75 10.49 -4.78
N HIS A 116 5.78 10.51 -6.11
CA HIS A 116 7.06 10.46 -6.84
C HIS A 116 7.87 11.74 -6.60
#